data_AF-A0A7U9T4K9-F1
#
_entry.id   AF-A0A7U9T4K9-F1
#
_cell.length_a   1.000
_cell.length_b   1.000
_cell.length_c   1.000
_cell.angle_alpha   90.00
_cell.angle_beta   90.00
_cell.angle_gamma   90.00
#
_symmetry.space_group_name_H-M   'P 1'
#
loop_
_entity.id
_entity.type
_entity.pdbx_description
1 polymer ?
#
loop_
_entity_poly.entity_id
_entity_poly.type
_entity_poly.pdbx_seq_one_letter_code
_entity_poly.pdbx_strand_id
1 'polypeptide(L)' 'MTLMKEKAVEMIRRMPEDNMTYVINILQNLEAMSIDRNEDKKRAKNALAEILGMEKRLPDDFDPEKELREARAEKYENIG' A
#
# COMPACT_ATOMS: atom_id res chain seq x y z
N MET A 1 -36.11 5.38 1.29
CA MET A 1 -35.53 6.63 0.80
C MET A 1 -35.62 7.67 1.92
N THR A 2 -34.72 8.66 2.05
CA THR A 2 -34.87 9.75 3.02
C THR A 2 -35.21 11.06 2.30
N LEU A 3 -35.89 12.00 2.97
CA LEU A 3 -36.28 13.30 2.40
C LEU A 3 -35.08 14.04 1.78
N MET A 4 -33.92 13.94 2.43
CA MET A 4 -32.66 14.51 1.95
C MET A 4 -32.16 13.83 0.66
N LYS A 5 -32.27 12.50 0.56
CA LYS A 5 -31.90 11.75 -0.65
C LYS A 5 -32.82 12.07 -1.82
N GLU A 6 -34.12 12.22 -1.59
CA GLU A 6 -35.09 12.58 -2.63
C GLU A 6 -34.82 13.99 -3.18
N LYS A 7 -34.60 14.96 -2.30
CA LYS A 7 -34.25 16.32 -2.68
C LYS A 7 -32.95 16.38 -3.48
N ALA A 8 -31.93 15.61 -3.10
CA ALA A 8 -30.67 15.52 -3.83
C ALA A 8 -30.86 14.96 -5.25
N VAL A 9 -31.66 13.89 -5.40
CA VAL A 9 -31.96 13.29 -6.71
C VAL A 9 -32.71 14.28 -7.61
N GLU A 10 -33.68 15.04 -7.09
CA GLU A 10 -34.35 16.08 -7.87
C GLU A 10 -33.41 17.19 -8.33
N MET A 11 -32.51 17.64 -7.46
CA MET A 11 -31.52 18.67 -7.80
C MET A 11 -30.57 18.21 -8.90
N ILE A 12 -30.11 16.96 -8.84
CA ILE A 12 -29.25 16.36 -9.87
C ILE A 12 -29.99 16.24 -11.21
N ARG A 13 -31.25 15.80 -11.20
CA ARG A 13 -32.06 15.66 -12.42
C ARG A 13 -32.30 16.97 -13.17
N ARG A 14 -32.33 18.09 -12.45
CA ARG A 14 -32.52 19.43 -13.03
C ARG A 14 -31.21 20.09 -13.47
N MET A 15 -30.07 19.46 -13.21
CA MET A 15 -28.76 20.01 -13.53
C MET A 15 -28.40 19.76 -15.01
N PRO A 16 -27.77 20.73 -15.70
CA PRO A 16 -27.23 20.51 -17.04
C PRO A 16 -26.13 19.45 -17.02
N GLU A 17 -26.04 18.65 -18.08
CA GLU A 17 -25.08 17.54 -18.19
C GLU A 17 -23.62 18.02 -18.13
N ASP A 18 -23.33 19.22 -18.65
CA ASP A 18 -22.00 19.85 -18.57
C ASP A 18 -21.50 20.00 -17.12
N ASN A 19 -22.42 20.21 -16.17
CA ASN A 19 -22.10 20.37 -14.75
C ASN A 19 -22.04 19.04 -14.00
N MET A 20 -22.54 17.94 -14.60
CA MET A 20 -22.56 16.61 -13.97
C MET A 20 -21.15 16.05 -13.76
N THR A 21 -20.23 16.33 -14.68
CA THR A 21 -18.81 15.92 -14.54
C THR A 21 -18.20 16.45 -13.24
N TYR A 22 -18.51 17.70 -12.88
CA TYR A 22 -18.00 18.30 -11.64
C TYR A 22 -18.62 17.66 -10.39
N VAL A 23 -19.92 17.37 -10.44
CA VAL A 23 -20.64 16.69 -9.35
C VAL A 23 -20.10 15.27 -9.12
N ILE A 24 -19.87 14.53 -10.20
CA ILE A 24 -19.30 13.17 -10.13
C ILE A 24 -17.93 13.21 -9.46
N ASN A 25 -17.05 14.14 -9.84
CA ASN A 25 -15.73 14.28 -9.25
C ASN A 25 -15.79 14.56 -7.74
N ILE A 26 -16.71 15.42 -7.29
CA ILE A 26 -16.88 15.72 -5.86
C ILE A 26 -17.36 14.48 -5.10
N LEU A 27 -18.36 13.77 -5.62
CA LEU A 27 -18.91 12.57 -4.96
C LEU A 27 -17.87 11.45 -4.86
N GLN A 28 -17.10 11.22 -5.94
CA GLN A 28 -16.01 10.24 -5.94
C GLN A 28 -14.90 10.60 -4.93
N ASN A 29 -14.53 11.88 -4.83
CA ASN A 29 -13.56 12.32 -3.82
C ASN A 29 -14.08 12.13 -2.40
N LEU A 30 -15.35 12.44 -2.15
CA LEU A 30 -15.97 12.26 -0.83
C LEU A 30 -15.99 10.77 -0.44
N GLU A 31 -16.32 9.89 -1.39
CA GLU A 31 -16.29 8.44 -1.20
C GLU A 31 -14.86 7.97 -0.92
N ALA A 32 -13.88 8.41 -1.70
CA ALA A 32 -12.46 8.09 -1.51
C ALA A 32 -11.89 8.57 -0.16
N MET A 33 -12.40 9.69 0.38
CA MET A 33 -12.07 10.19 1.71
C MET A 33 -12.77 9.44 2.83
N SER A 34 -13.97 8.92 2.57
CA SER A 34 -14.75 8.14 3.54
C SER A 34 -14.26 6.69 3.67
N ILE A 35 -13.54 6.18 2.68
CA ILE A 35 -12.87 4.89 2.75
C ILE A 35 -11.81 4.97 3.85
N ASP A 36 -12.03 4.21 4.93
CA ASP A 36 -11.08 4.12 6.04
C ASP A 36 -9.81 3.39 5.58
N ARG A 37 -8.82 4.17 5.13
CA ARG A 37 -7.50 3.67 4.74
C ARG A 37 -6.61 3.34 5.94
N ASN A 38 -7.13 3.34 7.18
CA ASN A 38 -6.33 3.01 8.35
C ASN A 38 -5.78 1.59 8.30
N GLU A 39 -6.55 0.62 7.78
CA GLU A 39 -6.08 -0.76 7.64
C GLU A 39 -4.95 -0.87 6.62
N ASP A 40 -5.09 -0.25 5.43
CA ASP A 40 -4.05 -0.20 4.41
C ASP A 40 -2.79 0.50 4.91
N LYS A 41 -2.96 1.61 5.63
CA LYS A 41 -1.85 2.37 6.22
C LYS A 41 -1.15 1.58 7.32
N LYS A 42 -1.88 0.80 8.12
CA LYS A 42 -1.32 -0.10 9.13
C LYS A 42 -0.56 -1.24 8.47
N ARG A 43 -1.10 -1.84 7.40
CA ARG A 43 -0.45 -2.89 6.63
C ARG A 43 0.85 -2.39 6.00
N ALA A 44 0.85 -1.21 5.39
CA ALA A 44 2.03 -0.60 4.80
C ALA A 44 3.12 -0.29 5.83
N LYS A 45 2.73 0.23 7.02
CA LYS A 45 3.67 0.45 8.13
C LYS A 45 4.29 -0.83 8.65
N ASN A 46 3.50 -1.90 8.78
CA ASN A 46 4.00 -3.20 9.24
C ASN A 46 4.98 -3.81 8.23
N ALA A 47 4.65 -3.79 6.94
CA ALA A 47 5.53 -4.28 5.88
C ALA A 47 6.86 -3.51 5.85
N LEU A 48 6.82 -2.18 6.03
CA LEU A 48 8.03 -1.37 6.11
C LEU A 48 8.88 -1.71 7.34
N ALA A 49 8.26 -1.90 8.51
CA ALA A 49 8.96 -2.29 9.72
C ALA A 49 9.62 -3.67 9.60
N GLU A 50 8.96 -4.60 8.91
CA GLU A 50 9.48 -5.93 8.63
C GLU A 50 10.71 -5.89 7.71
N ILE A 51 10.65 -5.13 6.61
CA ILE A 51 11.79 -4.93 5.69
C ILE A 51 12.98 -4.31 6.44
N LEU A 52 12.74 -3.25 7.21
CA LEU A 52 13.79 -2.59 8.00
C LEU A 52 14.36 -3.49 9.11
N GLY A 53 13.57 -4.44 9.61
CA GLY A 53 14.02 -5.45 10.58
C GLY A 53 14.91 -6.52 9.94
N MET A 54 14.66 -6.86 8.67
CA MET A 54 15.48 -7.79 7.89
C MET A 54 16.83 -7.16 7.51
N GLU A 55 16.85 -5.87 7.15
CA GLU A 55 18.07 -5.17 6.71
C GLU A 55 19.14 -5.03 7.82
N LYS A 56 18.75 -5.19 9.10
CA LYS A 56 19.61 -4.97 10.28
C LYS A 56 20.14 -6.23 10.95
N ARG A 57 19.93 -7.43 10.39
CA ARG A 57 20.27 -8.68 11.07
C ARG A 57 21.23 -9.54 10.24
N LEU A 58 22.52 -9.34 10.46
CA LEU A 58 23.46 -10.45 10.43
C LEU A 58 23.28 -11.20 11.77
N PRO A 59 23.28 -12.55 11.78
CA PRO A 59 23.32 -13.31 13.02
C PRO A 59 24.42 -12.83 13.96
N ASP A 60 24.20 -12.89 15.29
CA ASP A 60 25.19 -12.46 16.28
C ASP A 60 26.50 -13.29 16.19
N ASP A 61 26.42 -14.49 15.62
CA ASP A 61 27.52 -15.43 15.36
C ASP A 61 28.04 -15.39 13.91
N PHE A 62 27.61 -14.41 13.11
CA PHE A 62 28.06 -14.27 11.73
C PHE A 62 29.56 -13.93 11.67
N ASP A 63 30.36 -14.89 11.19
CA ASP A 63 31.78 -14.70 10.91
C ASP A 63 31.99 -14.48 9.40
N PRO A 64 32.26 -13.23 8.96
CA PRO A 64 32.42 -12.91 7.54
C PRO A 64 33.51 -13.72 6.85
N GLU A 65 34.58 -14.09 7.55
CA GLU A 65 35.70 -14.83 6.97
C GLU A 65 35.39 -16.30 6.77
N LYS A 66 34.67 -16.91 7.73
CA LYS A 66 34.22 -18.30 7.63
C LYS A 66 33.20 -18.47 6.51
N GLU A 67 32.17 -17.62 6.47
CA GLU A 67 31.10 -17.65 5.46
C GLU A 67 31.66 -17.45 4.04
N LEU A 68 32.59 -16.51 3.87
CA LEU A 68 33.24 -16.28 2.58
C LEU A 68 34.10 -17.47 2.12
N ARG A 69 34.75 -18.15 3.07
CA ARG A 69 35.58 -19.33 2.79
C ARG A 69 34.71 -20.51 2.36
N GLU A 70 33.61 -20.76 3.06
CA GLU A 70 32.66 -21.83 2.75
C GLU A 70 31.99 -21.61 1.39
N ALA A 71 31.54 -20.38 1.10
CA ALA A 71 30.96 -20.03 -0.21
C ALA A 71 31.96 -20.18 -1.37
N ARG A 72 33.24 -19.89 -1.13
CA ARG A 72 34.32 -20.10 -2.12
C ARG A 72 34.60 -21.59 -2.32
N ALA A 73 34.63 -22.37 -1.24
CA ALA A 73 34.83 -23.81 -1.33
C ALA A 73 33.68 -24.46 -2.12
N GLU A 74 32.43 -24.21 -1.76
CA GLU A 74 31.26 -24.76 -2.47
C GLU A 74 31.23 -24.41 -3.96
N LYS A 75 31.57 -23.15 -4.31
CA LYS A 75 31.49 -22.66 -5.68
C LYS A 75 32.69 -23.08 -6.56
N TYR A 76 33.87 -23.26 -5.98
CA TYR A 76 35.11 -23.46 -6.74
C TYR A 76 35.79 -24.82 -6.50
N GLU A 77 35.42 -25.61 -5.48
CA GLU A 77 35.95 -26.98 -5.28
C GLU A 77 35.45 -27.99 -6.32
N ASN A 78 34.32 -27.71 -6.98
CA ASN A 78 33.81 -28.55 -8.08
C ASN A 78 34.34 -28.16 -9.47
N ILE A 79 35.34 -27.27 -9.54
CA ILE A 79 35.99 -26.85 -10.80
C ILE A 79 37.37 -27.55 -10.96
N GLY A 80 37.66 -28.57 -10.15
CA GLY A 80 38.85 -29.42 -10.23
C GLY A 80 38.56 -30.77 -10.88
#